data_AF-A0AB73P4J0-F1
#
_entry.id   AF-A0AB73P4J0-F1
#
_cell.length_a   1.000
_cell.length_b   1.000
_cell.length_c   1.000
_cell.angle_alpha   90.00
_cell.angle_beta   90.00
_cell.angle_gamma   90.00
#
_symmetry.space_group_name_H-M   'P 1'
#
loop_
_entity.id
_entity.type
_entity.pdbx_description
1 polymer ?
#
loop_
_entity_poly.entity_id
_entity_poly.type
_entity_poly.pdbx_seq_one_letter_code
_entity_poly.pdbx_strand_id
1 'polypeptide(L)'
;MKYRKKPAVVEAMQLTNENLLEVKEWCNGELVPNTETREYDLCISNLEGITQANYGDYIIKGTDDEFYLRKAYIFEKIYEIVNQIPQLNDNQKIVLEWLRCSVKEQGNSPIDAIFLLRTGEALDSVLLSLMELNDPQQAEVLAAFAQWGLGQEEAE
;
A
#
# COMPACT_ATOMS: atom_id res chain seq x y z
N MET A 1 -14.97 30.42 11.13
CA MET A 1 -13.95 29.60 11.82
C MET A 1 -13.14 28.84 10.77
N LYS A 2 -11.87 28.50 11.04
CA LYS A 2 -11.01 27.75 10.09
C LYS A 2 -10.77 26.33 10.61
N TYR A 3 -10.81 25.35 9.71
CA TYR A 3 -10.66 23.93 10.03
C TYR A 3 -9.62 23.30 9.09
N ARG A 4 -8.98 22.20 9.55
CA ARG A 4 -8.06 21.38 8.75
C ARG A 4 -8.69 20.02 8.48
N LYS A 5 -8.44 19.44 7.30
CA LYS A 5 -8.81 18.05 6.99
C LYS A 5 -7.95 17.10 7.84
N LYS A 6 -8.54 16.02 8.34
CA LYS A 6 -7.78 14.94 8.99
C LYS A 6 -6.99 14.15 7.93
N PRO A 7 -5.77 13.66 8.23
CA PRO A 7 -5.12 12.67 7.38
C PRO A 7 -6.01 11.42 7.35
N ALA A 8 -6.31 10.92 6.16
CA ALA A 8 -7.17 9.76 5.95
C ALA A 8 -6.57 8.90 4.86
N VAL A 9 -6.39 7.60 5.15
CA VAL A 9 -6.12 6.59 4.14
C VAL A 9 -7.42 6.35 3.38
N VAL A 10 -7.32 6.21 2.06
CA VAL A 10 -8.47 5.95 1.19
C VAL A 10 -8.25 4.66 0.42
N GLU A 11 -9.33 3.95 0.13
CA GLU A 11 -9.32 2.88 -0.86
C GLU A 11 -9.59 3.48 -2.24
N ALA A 12 -8.81 3.07 -3.23
CA ALA A 12 -9.00 3.51 -4.61
C ALA A 12 -8.60 2.41 -5.60
N MET A 13 -9.32 2.35 -6.71
CA MET A 13 -8.98 1.52 -7.87
C MET A 13 -8.72 2.43 -9.07
N GLN A 14 -7.63 2.18 -9.81
CA GLN A 14 -7.41 2.80 -11.10
C GLN A 14 -8.19 2.00 -12.17
N LEU A 15 -8.98 2.69 -12.99
CA LEU A 15 -9.63 2.07 -14.13
C LEU A 15 -8.60 1.83 -15.24
N THR A 16 -8.44 0.57 -15.65
CA THR A 16 -7.57 0.15 -16.75
C THR A 16 -8.36 -0.68 -17.75
N ASN A 17 -7.78 -0.94 -18.93
CA ASN A 17 -8.41 -1.78 -19.95
C ASN A 17 -8.63 -3.23 -19.48
N GLU A 18 -7.95 -3.65 -18.41
CA GLU A 18 -7.93 -5.04 -17.93
C GLU A 18 -8.91 -5.29 -16.78
N ASN A 19 -9.37 -4.23 -16.08
CA ASN A 19 -10.15 -4.35 -14.86
C ASN A 19 -11.53 -3.68 -14.92
N LEU A 20 -12.04 -3.33 -16.11
CA LEU A 20 -13.30 -2.61 -16.27
C LEU A 20 -14.47 -3.24 -15.49
N LEU A 21 -14.64 -4.56 -15.57
CA LEU A 21 -15.74 -5.26 -14.88
C LEU A 21 -15.54 -5.29 -13.36
N GLU A 22 -14.31 -5.48 -12.89
CA GLU A 22 -13.97 -5.46 -11.47
C GLU A 22 -14.27 -4.10 -10.86
N VAL A 23 -13.79 -3.02 -11.50
CA VAL A 23 -14.04 -1.65 -11.04
C VAL A 23 -15.52 -1.34 -11.06
N LYS A 24 -16.24 -1.76 -12.10
CA LYS A 24 -17.69 -1.59 -12.20
C LYS A 24 -18.43 -2.26 -11.04
N GLU A 25 -18.07 -3.49 -10.70
CA GLU A 25 -18.69 -4.23 -9.60
C GLU A 25 -18.35 -3.60 -8.26
N TRP A 26 -17.10 -3.20 -8.07
CA TRP A 26 -16.63 -2.59 -6.84
C TRP A 26 -17.31 -1.24 -6.54
N CYS A 27 -17.52 -0.40 -7.56
CA CYS A 27 -18.12 0.93 -7.39
C CYS A 27 -19.62 1.00 -7.66
N ASN A 28 -20.28 -0.13 -7.93
CA ASN A 28 -21.67 -0.18 -8.40
C ASN A 28 -21.93 0.74 -9.62
N GLY A 29 -20.95 0.82 -10.53
CA GLY A 29 -21.03 1.65 -11.72
C GLY A 29 -21.93 1.08 -12.82
N GLU A 30 -22.26 1.93 -13.79
CA GLU A 30 -23.06 1.57 -14.96
C GLU A 30 -22.18 1.56 -16.21
N LEU A 31 -22.35 0.54 -17.07
CA LEU A 31 -21.67 0.50 -18.36
C LEU A 31 -22.59 1.06 -19.44
N VAL A 32 -22.15 2.12 -20.10
CA VAL A 32 -22.88 2.79 -21.17
C VAL A 32 -22.20 2.47 -22.51
N PRO A 33 -22.93 1.96 -23.52
CA PRO A 33 -22.34 1.72 -24.84
C PRO A 33 -21.81 3.01 -25.47
N ASN A 34 -20.56 2.98 -25.92
CA ASN A 34 -19.93 4.08 -26.65
C ASN A 34 -20.02 3.81 -28.16
N THR A 35 -20.81 4.62 -28.86
CA THR A 35 -21.04 4.45 -30.30
C THR A 35 -19.84 4.80 -31.17
N GLU A 36 -18.91 5.61 -30.66
CA GLU A 36 -17.72 6.05 -31.41
C GLU A 36 -16.62 4.99 -31.35
N THR A 37 -16.36 4.45 -30.17
CA THR A 37 -15.30 3.44 -29.96
C THR A 37 -15.80 2.01 -30.18
N ARG A 38 -17.12 1.79 -30.18
CA ARG A 38 -17.76 0.47 -30.15
C ARG A 38 -17.42 -0.33 -28.88
N GLU A 39 -17.10 0.37 -27.79
CA GLU A 39 -16.81 -0.19 -26.47
C GLU A 39 -17.85 0.25 -25.43
N TYR A 40 -17.53 0.13 -24.15
CA TYR A 40 -18.37 0.58 -23.03
C TYR A 40 -17.61 1.60 -22.18
N ASP A 41 -18.29 2.69 -21.84
CA ASP A 41 -17.83 3.67 -20.87
C ASP A 41 -18.34 3.32 -19.47
N LEU A 42 -17.47 3.45 -18.47
CA LEU A 42 -17.87 3.32 -17.07
C LEU A 42 -18.40 4.65 -16.54
N CYS A 43 -19.64 4.66 -16.07
CA CYS A 43 -20.28 5.81 -15.43
C CYS A 43 -20.51 5.53 -13.94
N ILE A 44 -20.25 6.54 -13.12
CA ILE A 44 -20.44 6.49 -11.66
C ILE A 44 -21.46 7.55 -11.28
N SER A 45 -22.48 7.14 -10.55
CA SER A 45 -23.53 8.02 -10.04
C SER A 45 -23.21 8.40 -8.60
N ASN A 46 -23.10 9.70 -8.32
CA ASN A 46 -22.95 10.23 -6.96
C ASN A 46 -23.86 11.45 -6.73
N LEU A 47 -23.74 12.10 -5.58
CA LEU A 47 -24.55 13.28 -5.21
C LEU A 47 -24.36 14.48 -6.16
N GLU A 48 -23.25 14.54 -6.90
CA GLU A 48 -22.95 15.59 -7.88
C GLU A 48 -23.50 15.25 -9.28
N GLY A 49 -23.99 14.02 -9.48
CA GLY A 49 -24.56 13.52 -10.73
C GLY A 49 -23.82 12.32 -11.28
N ILE A 50 -24.08 12.03 -12.57
CA ILE A 50 -23.45 10.93 -13.29
C ILE A 50 -22.16 11.45 -13.92
N THR A 51 -21.03 10.78 -13.66
CA THR A 51 -19.74 11.12 -14.25
C THR A 51 -19.13 9.92 -14.96
N GLN A 52 -18.64 10.14 -16.18
CA GLN A 52 -17.91 9.14 -16.96
C GLN A 52 -16.44 9.07 -16.53
N ALA A 53 -15.98 7.85 -16.24
CA ALA A 53 -14.58 7.53 -15.96
C ALA A 53 -13.85 7.20 -17.25
N ASN A 54 -12.61 7.70 -17.40
CA ASN A 54 -11.72 7.31 -18.48
C ASN A 54 -10.67 6.32 -17.96
N TYR A 55 -10.12 5.50 -18.85
CA TYR A 55 -8.94 4.70 -18.51
C TYR A 55 -7.81 5.58 -17.98
N GLY A 56 -7.20 5.15 -16.89
CA GLY A 56 -6.21 5.87 -16.10
C GLY A 56 -6.78 6.64 -14.91
N ASP A 57 -8.08 6.94 -14.89
CA ASP A 57 -8.71 7.64 -13.76
C ASP A 57 -8.83 6.72 -12.53
N TYR A 58 -8.86 7.34 -11.35
CA TYR A 58 -9.03 6.65 -10.08
C TYR A 58 -10.46 6.81 -9.57
N ILE A 59 -11.04 5.70 -9.13
CA ILE A 59 -12.28 5.64 -8.39
C ILE A 59 -11.92 5.50 -6.92
N ILE A 60 -12.36 6.45 -6.09
CA ILE A 60 -12.07 6.50 -4.65
C ILE A 60 -13.33 6.15 -3.88
N LYS A 61 -13.21 5.23 -2.92
CA LYS A 61 -14.29 4.92 -1.98
C LYS A 61 -14.31 5.96 -0.85
N GLY A 62 -15.44 6.64 -0.71
CA GLY A 62 -15.74 7.60 0.35
C GLY A 62 -16.40 6.95 1.57
N THR A 63 -16.98 7.78 2.43
CA THR A 63 -17.82 7.35 3.55
C THR A 63 -19.19 6.91 3.05
N ASP A 64 -19.86 5.98 3.74
CA ASP A 64 -21.22 5.51 3.43
C ASP A 64 -21.36 4.87 2.03
N ASP A 65 -20.34 4.13 1.59
CA ASP A 65 -20.28 3.44 0.28
C ASP A 65 -20.46 4.38 -0.94
N GLU A 66 -20.16 5.67 -0.78
CA GLU A 66 -20.11 6.61 -1.90
C GLU A 66 -18.82 6.46 -2.70
N PHE A 67 -18.90 6.61 -4.03
CA PHE A 67 -17.74 6.54 -4.92
C PHE A 67 -17.52 7.85 -5.68
N TYR A 68 -16.25 8.23 -5.79
CA TYR A 68 -15.85 9.50 -6.40
C TYR A 68 -14.81 9.28 -7.47
N LEU A 69 -15.01 9.90 -8.63
CA LEU A 69 -14.03 9.90 -9.70
C LEU A 69 -12.94 10.96 -9.44
N ARG A 70 -11.68 10.59 -9.68
CA ARG A 70 -10.55 11.50 -9.63
C ARG A 70 -9.62 11.27 -10.82
N LYS A 71 -9.32 12.34 -11.55
CA LYS A 71 -8.34 12.27 -12.64
C LYS A 71 -6.95 11.90 -12.10
N ALA A 72 -6.24 11.03 -12.83
CA ALA A 72 -4.91 10.52 -12.43
C ALA A 72 -3.96 11.61 -11.96
N TYR A 73 -3.79 12.66 -12.77
CA TYR A 73 -2.87 13.77 -12.50
C TYR A 73 -3.20 14.58 -11.25
N ILE A 74 -4.43 14.49 -10.73
CA ILE A 74 -4.84 15.09 -9.45
C ILE A 74 -4.64 14.07 -8.33
N PHE A 75 -5.03 12.82 -8.54
CA PHE A 75 -4.92 11.75 -7.55
C PHE A 75 -3.46 11.57 -7.10
N GLU A 76 -2.55 11.40 -8.04
CA GLU A 76 -1.12 11.16 -7.80
C GLU A 76 -0.39 12.34 -7.14
N LYS A 77 -0.98 13.55 -7.18
CA LYS A 77 -0.44 14.73 -6.46
C LYS A 77 -0.89 14.81 -5.01
N ILE A 78 -1.97 14.10 -4.65
CA ILE A 78 -2.63 14.21 -3.35
C ILE A 78 -2.44 12.96 -2.51
N TYR A 79 -2.37 11.79 -3.16
CA TYR A 79 -2.32 10.49 -2.50
C TYR A 79 -1.01 9.78 -2.80
N GLU A 80 -0.50 9.10 -1.77
CA GLU A 80 0.63 8.19 -1.85
C GLU A 80 0.18 6.78 -1.44
N ILE A 81 0.81 5.75 -1.99
CA ILE A 81 0.50 4.36 -1.65
C ILE A 81 1.03 4.09 -0.24
N VAL A 82 0.12 3.82 0.69
CA VAL A 82 0.45 3.57 2.12
C VAL A 82 1.21 2.25 2.33
N ASN A 83 1.01 1.27 1.43
CA ASN A 83 1.57 -0.08 1.52
C ASN A 83 2.72 -0.34 0.55
N GLN A 84 3.46 0.68 0.11
CA GLN A 84 4.79 0.39 -0.41
C GLN A 84 5.64 -0.07 0.78
N ILE A 85 5.63 -1.37 1.08
CA ILE A 85 6.85 -2.00 1.56
C ILE A 85 7.86 -1.64 0.46
N PRO A 86 8.90 -0.85 0.77
CA PRO A 86 9.93 -0.55 -0.22
C PRO A 86 10.36 -1.89 -0.82
N GLN A 87 10.57 -1.96 -2.13
CA GLN A 87 11.19 -3.16 -2.69
C GLN A 87 12.57 -3.30 -2.07
N LEU A 88 12.64 -4.10 -1.01
CA LEU A 88 13.85 -4.30 -0.23
C LEU A 88 14.87 -4.95 -1.15
N ASN A 89 16.07 -4.39 -1.20
CA ASN A 89 17.18 -5.03 -1.87
C ASN A 89 17.59 -6.32 -1.13
N ASP A 90 18.51 -7.08 -1.71
CA ASP A 90 18.89 -8.38 -1.16
C ASP A 90 19.48 -8.28 0.26
N ASN A 91 20.29 -7.25 0.53
CA ASN A 91 20.84 -7.02 1.87
C ASN A 91 19.75 -6.68 2.90
N GLN A 92 18.79 -5.83 2.54
CA GLN A 92 17.66 -5.50 3.41
C GLN A 92 16.81 -6.74 3.72
N LYS A 93 16.58 -7.60 2.72
CA LYS A 93 15.85 -8.87 2.89
C LYS A 93 16.59 -9.82 3.82
N ILE A 94 17.91 -9.96 3.68
CA ILE A 94 18.73 -10.80 4.56
C ILE A 94 18.59 -10.36 6.02
N VAL A 95 18.70 -9.06 6.30
CA VAL A 95 18.57 -8.52 7.66
C VAL A 95 17.15 -8.72 8.20
N LEU A 96 16.12 -8.42 7.38
CA LEU A 96 14.73 -8.58 7.77
C LEU A 96 14.36 -10.03 8.08
N GLU A 97 14.77 -10.98 7.23
CA GLU A 97 14.53 -12.41 7.45
C GLU A 97 15.20 -12.91 8.72
N TRP A 98 16.45 -12.48 8.99
CA TRP A 98 17.11 -12.84 10.24
C TRP A 98 16.37 -12.30 11.47
N LEU A 99 15.91 -11.05 11.44
CA LEU A 99 15.10 -10.46 12.53
C LEU A 99 13.82 -11.25 12.77
N ARG A 100 13.13 -11.68 11.70
CA ARG A 100 11.92 -12.50 11.78
C ARG A 100 12.20 -13.88 12.38
N CYS A 101 13.25 -14.56 11.92
CA CYS A 101 13.66 -15.87 12.45
C CYS A 101 14.06 -15.76 13.93
N SER A 102 14.76 -14.69 14.32
CA SER A 102 15.12 -14.43 15.73
C SER A 102 13.87 -14.39 16.62
N VAL A 103 12.78 -13.79 16.16
CA VAL A 103 11.53 -13.75 16.92
C VAL A 103 10.75 -15.07 16.82
N LYS A 104 10.50 -15.57 15.61
CA LYS A 104 9.63 -16.76 15.39
C LYS A 104 10.23 -18.06 15.87
N GLU A 105 11.53 -18.26 15.64
CA GLU A 105 12.17 -19.56 15.87
C GLU A 105 12.94 -19.59 17.19
N GLN A 106 13.53 -18.46 17.59
CA GLN A 106 14.33 -18.38 18.83
C GLN A 106 13.52 -17.82 20.00
N GLY A 107 12.30 -17.33 19.77
CA GLY A 107 11.38 -16.85 20.81
C GLY A 107 11.78 -15.50 21.42
N ASN A 108 12.65 -14.73 20.75
CA ASN A 108 13.03 -13.40 21.21
C ASN A 108 11.88 -12.39 21.01
N SER A 109 11.80 -11.35 21.84
CA SER A 109 10.94 -10.21 21.51
C SER A 109 11.51 -9.44 20.31
N PRO A 110 10.69 -8.65 19.58
CA PRO A 110 11.21 -7.80 18.49
C PRO A 110 12.33 -6.85 18.94
N ILE A 111 12.24 -6.33 20.17
CA ILE A 111 13.29 -5.46 20.74
C ILE A 111 14.57 -6.25 21.00
N ASP A 112 14.47 -7.47 21.53
CA ASP A 112 15.63 -8.33 21.77
C ASP A 112 16.32 -8.72 20.46
N ALA A 113 15.55 -9.03 19.40
CA ALA A 113 16.10 -9.31 18.08
C ALA A 113 16.94 -8.14 17.53
N ILE A 114 16.45 -6.90 17.68
CA ILE A 114 17.19 -5.68 17.29
C ILE A 114 18.45 -5.52 18.14
N PHE A 115 18.36 -5.77 19.45
CA PHE A 115 19.52 -5.69 20.34
C PHE A 115 20.60 -6.70 19.94
N LEU A 116 20.22 -7.96 19.69
CA LEU A 116 21.13 -9.04 19.25
C LEU A 116 21.80 -8.74 17.91
N LEU A 117 21.05 -8.16 16.97
CA LEU A 117 21.60 -7.69 15.68
C LEU A 117 22.73 -6.68 15.90
N ARG A 118 22.55 -5.75 16.86
CA ARG A 118 23.51 -4.68 17.16
C ARG A 118 24.74 -5.17 17.92
N THR A 119 24.61 -6.19 18.76
CA THR A 119 25.71 -6.74 19.56
C THR A 119 26.58 -7.72 18.81
N GLY A 120 26.21 -8.09 17.58
CA GLY A 120 27.00 -8.99 16.73
C GLY A 120 26.74 -10.47 16.95
N GLU A 121 25.60 -10.82 17.55
CA GLU A 121 25.16 -12.22 17.76
C GLU A 121 24.52 -12.82 16.49
N ALA A 122 24.33 -12.00 15.45
CA ALA A 122 23.86 -12.44 14.15
C ALA A 122 24.97 -13.14 13.35
N LEU A 123 24.57 -13.92 12.33
CA LEU A 123 25.50 -14.55 11.39
C LEU A 123 26.35 -13.49 10.68
N ASP A 124 27.62 -13.81 10.37
CA ASP A 124 28.54 -12.91 9.67
C ASP A 124 27.93 -12.33 8.38
N SER A 125 27.20 -13.15 7.62
CA SER A 125 26.52 -12.71 6.39
C SER A 125 25.47 -11.62 6.65
N VAL A 126 24.75 -11.69 7.76
CA VAL A 126 23.73 -10.71 8.15
C VAL A 126 24.37 -9.40 8.57
N LEU A 127 25.47 -9.48 9.33
CA LEU A 127 26.23 -8.30 9.75
C LEU A 127 26.86 -7.57 8.56
N LEU A 128 27.40 -8.32 7.58
CA LEU A 128 27.90 -7.75 6.33
C LEU A 128 26.78 -7.05 5.55
N SER A 129 25.64 -7.70 5.37
CA SER A 129 24.48 -7.08 4.71
C SER A 129 24.01 -5.81 5.44
N LEU A 130 24.00 -5.79 6.78
CA LEU A 130 23.66 -4.61 7.57
C LEU A 130 24.65 -3.46 7.37
N MET A 131 25.96 -3.76 7.33
CA MET A 131 27.02 -2.76 7.11
C MET A 131 26.92 -2.07 5.74
N GLU A 132 26.30 -2.72 4.75
CA GLU A 132 26.10 -2.15 3.42
C GLU A 132 24.83 -1.28 3.29
N LEU A 133 23.98 -1.22 4.33
CA LEU A 133 22.76 -0.41 4.32
C LEU A 133 23.01 1.04 4.73
N ASN A 134 22.44 1.97 3.98
CA ASN A 134 22.35 3.38 4.40
C ASN A 134 21.20 3.63 5.39
N ASP A 135 21.18 4.81 6.02
CA ASP A 135 20.17 5.12 7.06
C ASP A 135 18.71 4.96 6.59
N PRO A 136 18.31 5.45 5.39
CA PRO A 136 16.98 5.15 4.84
C PRO A 136 16.70 3.64 4.75
N GLN A 137 17.63 2.87 4.20
CA GLN A 137 17.45 1.43 4.02
C GLN A 137 17.34 0.66 5.34
N GLN A 138 18.05 1.10 6.39
CA GLN A 138 17.91 0.55 7.73
C GLN A 138 16.52 0.87 8.32
N ALA A 139 16.03 2.10 8.14
CA ALA A 139 14.69 2.49 8.56
C ALA A 139 13.60 1.70 7.85
N GLU A 140 13.77 1.41 6.55
CA GLU A 140 12.87 0.57 5.76
C GLU A 140 12.81 -0.87 6.28
N VAL A 141 13.94 -1.47 6.67
CA VAL A 141 13.98 -2.80 7.30
C VAL A 141 13.22 -2.78 8.63
N LEU A 142 13.45 -1.77 9.47
CA LEU A 142 12.76 -1.64 10.76
C LEU A 142 11.25 -1.41 10.58
N ALA A 143 10.83 -0.63 9.59
CA ALA A 143 9.42 -0.42 9.26
C ALA A 143 8.76 -1.72 8.81
N ALA A 144 9.39 -2.47 7.91
CA ALA A 144 8.89 -3.77 7.46
C ALA A 144 8.85 -4.80 8.60
N PHE A 145 9.82 -4.77 9.51
CA PHE A 145 9.85 -5.64 10.68
C PHE A 145 8.73 -5.29 11.68
N ALA A 146 8.49 -4.00 11.93
CA ALA A 146 7.40 -3.54 12.79
C ALA A 146 6.03 -3.89 12.21
N GLN A 147 5.79 -3.65 10.92
CA GLN A 147 4.55 -4.03 10.24
C GLN A 147 4.29 -5.53 10.35
N TRP A 148 5.31 -6.35 10.13
CA TRP A 148 5.22 -7.79 10.27
C TRP A 148 4.88 -8.22 11.72
N GLY A 149 5.49 -7.58 12.72
CA GLY A 149 5.25 -7.89 14.13
C GLY A 149 3.83 -7.56 14.58
N LEU A 150 3.30 -6.42 14.15
CA LEU A 150 1.91 -6.01 14.41
C LEU A 150 0.89 -6.96 13.75
N GLY A 151 1.18 -7.45 12.54
CA GLY A 151 0.33 -8.40 11.83
C GLY A 151 0.29 -9.82 12.41
N GLN A 152 1.13 -10.17 13.41
CA GLN A 152 1.02 -11.45 14.12
C GLN A 152 -0.07 -11.43 15.20
N GLU A 153 -0.53 -10.26 15.66
CA GLU A 153 -1.58 -10.14 16.70
C GLU A 153 -3.00 -10.38 16.16
N GLU A 154 -3.22 -10.29 14.84
CA GLU A 154 -4.56 -10.47 14.23
C GLU A 154 -4.93 -11.94 13.94
N ALA A 155 -4.06 -12.90 14.26
CA ALA A 155 -4.23 -14.31 13.94
C ALA A 155 -4.69 -15.21 15.12
N GLU A 156 -5.15 -14.63 16.24
CA GLU A 156 -5.72 -15.35 17.38
C GLU A 156 -7.27 -15.40 17.39
#